data_AF-A0A6C2D1U6-F1
#
_entry.id   AF-A0A6C2D1U6-F1
#
_cell.length_a   1.000
_cell.length_b   1.000
_cell.length_c   1.000
_cell.angle_alpha   90.00
_cell.angle_beta   90.00
_cell.angle_gamma   90.00
#
_symmetry.space_group_name_H-M   'P 1'
#
loop_
_entity.id
_entity.type
_entity.pdbx_description
1 polymer ?
#
loop_
_entity_poly.entity_id
_entity_poly.type
_entity_poly.pdbx_seq_one_letter_code
_entity_poly.pdbx_strand_id
1 'polypeptide(L)'
;MSFSCDCDDREDEDSLPEYETAPDLALAALLTLMTSYPDHPTPAIARAIVAHLQVVSRDERHDKELSRSAAQLVSKWEALEVLCAKEAGVHPVLPVRH
;
A
#
# COMPACT_ATOMS: atom_id res chain seq x y z
N MET A 1 -9.78 -38.67 -18.04
CA MET A 1 -10.34 -38.27 -16.74
C MET A 1 -10.28 -36.75 -16.72
N SER A 2 -11.43 -36.10 -16.91
CA SER A 2 -11.51 -34.64 -17.00
C SER A 2 -11.63 -34.07 -15.60
N PHE A 3 -10.69 -33.23 -15.19
CA PHE A 3 -10.78 -32.46 -13.96
C PHE A 3 -11.75 -31.31 -14.23
N SER A 4 -12.97 -31.44 -13.72
CA SER A 4 -13.89 -30.32 -13.65
C SER A 4 -13.27 -29.29 -12.71
N CYS A 5 -12.90 -28.14 -13.28
CA CYS A 5 -12.52 -26.97 -12.51
C CYS A 5 -13.79 -26.47 -11.82
N ASP A 6 -14.00 -26.92 -10.60
CA ASP A 6 -14.95 -26.30 -9.69
C ASP A 6 -14.26 -25.01 -9.21
N CYS A 7 -14.37 -23.95 -10.02
CA CYS A 7 -14.07 -22.60 -9.57
C CYS A 7 -15.23 -22.21 -8.65
N ASP A 8 -15.09 -22.57 -7.37
CA ASP A 8 -15.96 -22.11 -6.28
C ASP A 8 -15.95 -20.58 -6.33
N ASP A 9 -17.02 -20.05 -6.91
CA ASP A 9 -17.39 -18.64 -7.00
C ASP A 9 -17.67 -18.17 -5.57
N ARG A 10 -16.62 -17.90 -4.79
CA ARG A 10 -16.76 -17.21 -3.52
C ARG A 10 -16.77 -15.73 -3.78
N GLU A 11 -18.00 -15.24 -3.85
CA GLU A 11 -18.39 -13.85 -3.61
C GLU A 11 -17.83 -13.37 -2.26
N ASP A 12 -16.54 -12.98 -2.21
CA ASP A 12 -16.02 -12.11 -1.16
C ASP A 12 -16.17 -10.65 -1.66
N GLU A 13 -17.42 -10.23 -1.54
CA GLU A 13 -17.97 -8.88 -1.61
C GLU A 13 -17.08 -7.86 -0.88
N ASP A 14 -16.53 -6.87 -1.61
CA ASP A 14 -16.10 -5.49 -1.25
C ASP A 14 -15.71 -5.13 0.20
N SER A 15 -15.27 -6.09 0.99
CA SER A 15 -14.87 -5.89 2.37
C SER A 15 -13.42 -5.43 2.33
N LEU A 16 -13.23 -4.12 2.44
CA LEU A 16 -11.90 -3.54 2.60
C LEU A 16 -11.20 -4.31 3.73
N PRO A 17 -10.00 -4.87 3.51
CA PRO A 17 -9.32 -5.67 4.51
C PRO A 17 -9.21 -4.91 5.83
N GLU A 18 -9.69 -5.52 6.91
CA GLU A 18 -9.72 -4.91 8.24
C GLU A 18 -8.33 -4.89 8.87
N TYR A 19 -7.47 -4.01 8.38
CA TYR A 19 -6.10 -3.87 8.85
C TYR A 19 -6.01 -3.43 10.33
N GLU A 20 -7.05 -2.78 10.87
CA GLU A 20 -7.12 -2.39 12.28
C GLU A 20 -7.38 -3.57 13.22
N THR A 21 -8.03 -4.64 12.73
CA THR A 21 -8.35 -5.82 13.54
C THR A 21 -7.30 -6.94 13.40
N ALA A 22 -6.48 -6.87 12.35
CA ALA A 22 -5.41 -7.82 12.02
C ALA A 22 -4.01 -7.15 11.85
N PRO A 23 -3.27 -6.90 12.94
CA PRO A 23 -1.95 -6.23 12.90
C PRO A 23 -0.93 -6.88 11.96
N ASP A 24 -0.83 -8.21 12.00
CA ASP A 24 0.12 -8.96 11.16
C ASP A 24 -0.21 -8.84 9.67
N LEU A 25 -1.50 -8.72 9.33
CA LEU A 25 -1.96 -8.50 7.95
C LEU A 25 -1.58 -7.09 7.48
N ALA A 26 -1.76 -6.08 8.33
CA ALA A 26 -1.35 -4.71 8.03
C ALA A 26 0.17 -4.62 7.80
N LEU A 27 0.96 -5.34 8.60
CA LEU A 27 2.41 -5.41 8.42
C LEU A 27 2.80 -6.15 7.13
N ALA A 28 2.17 -7.27 6.82
CA ALA A 28 2.43 -8.01 5.58
C ALA A 28 2.09 -7.19 4.33
N ALA A 29 0.96 -6.48 4.34
CA ALA A 29 0.56 -5.57 3.27
C ALA A 29 1.55 -4.41 3.13
N LEU A 30 1.99 -3.81 4.24
CA LEU A 30 3.02 -2.77 4.25
C LEU A 30 4.32 -3.25 3.60
N LEU A 31 4.84 -4.42 4.00
CA LEU A 31 6.06 -4.99 3.42
C LEU A 31 5.91 -5.26 1.92
N THR A 32 4.76 -5.75 1.50
CA THR A 32 4.44 -5.98 0.08
C THR A 32 4.47 -4.67 -0.70
N LEU A 33 3.81 -3.62 -0.22
CA LEU A 33 3.80 -2.31 -0.87
C LEU A 33 5.20 -1.69 -0.92
N MET A 34 5.97 -1.77 0.17
CA MET A 34 7.33 -1.23 0.24
C MET A 34 8.28 -1.95 -0.73
N THR A 35 8.10 -3.25 -0.94
CA THR A 35 8.92 -4.03 -1.88
C THR A 35 8.51 -3.84 -3.34
N SER A 36 7.23 -3.56 -3.63
CA SER A 36 6.77 -3.28 -5.00
C SER A 36 7.01 -1.83 -5.45
N TYR A 37 7.16 -0.88 -4.51
CA TYR A 37 7.30 0.54 -4.82
C TYR A 37 8.46 0.89 -5.78
N PRO A 38 9.66 0.29 -5.68
CA PRO A 38 10.77 0.61 -6.59
C PRO A 38 10.46 0.31 -8.07
N ASP A 39 9.66 -0.73 -8.34
CA ASP A 39 9.30 -1.14 -9.69
C ASP A 39 8.16 -0.28 -10.28
N HIS A 40 7.25 0.16 -9.41
CA HIS A 40 6.06 0.93 -9.78
C HIS A 40 5.86 2.13 -8.83
N PRO A 41 6.72 3.15 -8.88
CA PRO A 41 6.57 4.31 -8.01
C PRO A 41 5.35 5.11 -8.46
N THR A 42 4.29 5.08 -7.65
CA THR A 42 3.08 5.89 -7.86
C THR A 42 2.70 6.61 -6.57
N PRO A 43 2.03 7.78 -6.66
CA PRO A 43 1.58 8.50 -5.48
C PRO A 43 0.57 7.68 -4.67
N ALA A 44 -0.25 6.87 -5.35
CA ALA A 44 -1.23 5.99 -4.71
C ALA A 44 -0.55 4.93 -3.83
N ILE A 45 0.53 4.30 -4.29
CA ILE A 45 1.27 3.31 -3.50
C ILE A 45 1.98 3.99 -2.32
N ALA A 46 2.61 5.16 -2.53
CA ALA A 46 3.24 5.92 -1.45
C ALA A 46 2.21 6.29 -0.36
N ARG A 47 1.02 6.77 -0.75
CA ARG A 47 -0.08 7.08 0.17
C ARG A 47 -0.57 5.84 0.92
N ALA A 48 -0.69 4.71 0.25
CA ALA A 48 -1.09 3.45 0.88
C ALA A 48 -0.06 3.00 1.94
N ILE A 49 1.24 3.16 1.65
CA ILE A 49 2.32 2.89 2.60
C ILE A 49 2.22 3.79 3.84
N VAL A 50 1.96 5.10 3.64
CA VAL A 50 1.75 6.04 4.75
C VAL A 50 0.58 5.59 5.64
N ALA A 51 -0.56 5.22 5.04
CA ALA A 51 -1.72 4.76 5.80
C ALA A 51 -1.41 3.52 6.65
N HIS A 52 -0.70 2.53 6.09
CA HIS A 52 -0.33 1.33 6.83
C HIS A 52 0.72 1.60 7.92
N LEU A 53 1.68 2.49 7.70
CA LEU A 53 2.64 2.92 8.73
C LEU A 53 1.92 3.58 9.92
N GLN A 54 0.89 4.39 9.66
CA GLN A 54 0.09 5.00 10.72
C GLN A 54 -0.70 3.98 11.54
N VAL A 55 -1.27 2.95 10.89
CA VAL A 55 -1.92 1.82 11.60
C VAL A 55 -0.91 1.08 12.46
N VAL A 56 0.22 0.63 11.87
CA VAL A 56 1.25 -0.15 12.58
C VAL A 56 1.85 0.63 13.76
N SER A 57 2.10 1.94 13.60
CA SER A 57 2.67 2.78 14.66
C SER A 57 1.74 3.06 15.85
N ARG A 58 0.42 2.98 15.64
CA ARG A 58 -0.59 3.23 16.68
C ARG A 58 -1.07 1.95 17.35
N ASP A 59 -0.79 0.79 16.77
CA ASP A 59 -1.19 -0.49 17.33
C ASP A 59 -0.31 -0.84 18.55
N GLU A 60 -0.95 -0.93 19.72
CA GLU A 60 -0.32 -1.26 21.00
C GLU A 60 0.08 -2.73 21.12
N ARG A 61 -0.38 -3.59 20.22
CA ARG A 61 -0.05 -5.03 20.17
C ARG A 61 1.34 -5.28 19.59
N HIS A 62 1.91 -4.31 18.86
CA HIS A 62 3.27 -4.38 18.32
C HIS A 62 4.34 -4.04 19.35
N ASP A 63 5.56 -4.52 19.10
CA ASP A 63 6.73 -4.10 19.90
C ASP A 63 6.98 -2.60 19.77
N LYS A 64 7.43 -1.97 20.86
CA LYS A 64 7.64 -0.51 20.93
C LYS A 64 8.67 -0.01 19.93
N GLU A 65 9.70 -0.80 19.61
CA GLU A 65 10.69 -0.41 18.60
C GLU A 65 10.09 -0.48 17.21
N LEU A 66 9.24 -1.49 16.91
CA LEU A 66 8.52 -1.56 15.64
C LEU A 66 7.59 -0.35 15.46
N SER A 67 6.78 -0.02 16.46
CA SER A 67 5.86 1.13 16.38
C SER A 67 6.62 2.45 16.23
N ARG A 68 7.75 2.60 16.93
CA ARG A 68 8.63 3.78 16.78
C ARG A 68 9.25 3.86 15.39
N SER A 69 9.78 2.76 14.86
CA SER A 69 10.35 2.71 13.52
C SER A 69 9.30 3.03 12.45
N ALA A 70 8.09 2.49 12.57
CA ALA A 70 6.98 2.81 11.69
C ALA A 70 6.66 4.32 11.72
N ALA A 71 6.56 4.92 12.90
CA ALA A 71 6.32 6.36 13.05
C ALA A 71 7.40 7.23 12.40
N GLN A 72 8.67 6.85 12.52
CA GLN A 72 9.80 7.59 11.90
C GLN A 72 9.76 7.54 10.37
N LEU A 73 9.22 6.46 9.79
CA LEU A 73 9.16 6.29 8.35
C LEU A 73 8.04 7.10 7.69
N VAL A 74 6.99 7.48 8.43
CA VAL A 74 5.82 8.22 7.90
C VAL A 74 6.24 9.46 7.12
N SER A 75 7.02 10.36 7.73
CA SER A 75 7.41 11.62 7.08
C SER A 75 8.28 11.41 5.84
N LYS A 76 9.08 10.33 5.80
CA LYS A 76 9.87 9.98 4.61
C LYS A 76 8.98 9.58 3.45
N TRP A 77 7.93 8.80 3.72
CA TRP A 77 7.00 8.33 2.69
C TRP A 77 6.03 9.40 2.23
N GLU A 78 5.60 10.30 3.12
CA GLU A 78 4.83 11.50 2.74
C GLU A 78 5.61 12.38 1.74
N ALA A 79 6.93 12.54 1.94
CA ALA A 79 7.77 13.26 0.99
C ALA A 79 7.85 12.55 -0.37
N LEU A 80 7.92 11.21 -0.39
CA LEU A 80 7.94 10.42 -1.63
C LEU A 80 6.61 10.50 -2.39
N GLU A 81 5.47 10.52 -1.69
CA GLU A 81 4.16 10.73 -2.29
C GLU A 81 4.12 12.07 -3.07
N VAL A 82 4.57 13.15 -2.43
CA VAL A 82 4.62 14.49 -3.04
C VAL A 82 5.55 14.53 -4.25
N LEU A 83 6.73 13.90 -4.15
CA LEU A 83 7.70 13.85 -5.25
C LEU A 83 7.12 13.09 -6.45
N CYS A 84 6.51 11.93 -6.21
CA CYS A 84 5.91 11.12 -7.26
C CYS A 84 4.71 11.84 -7.92
N ALA A 85 3.88 12.54 -7.11
CA ALA A 85 2.76 13.32 -7.63
C ALA A 85 3.24 14.48 -8.51
N LYS A 86 4.34 15.11 -8.14
CA LYS A 86 4.99 16.16 -8.94
C LYS A 86 5.51 15.61 -10.27
N GLU A 87 6.13 14.44 -10.28
CA GLU A 87 6.62 13.80 -11.51
C GLU A 87 5.48 13.39 -12.45
N ALA A 88 4.38 12.85 -11.90
CA ALA A 88 3.18 12.51 -12.68
C ALA A 88 2.54 13.72 -13.36
N GLY A 89 2.58 14.90 -12.73
CA GLY A 89 2.08 16.16 -13.29
C GLY A 89 2.99 16.81 -14.34
N VAL A 90 4.22 16.31 -14.53
CA VAL A 90 5.22 16.90 -15.44
C VAL A 90 5.20 16.23 -16.83
N HIS A 91 4.52 15.10 -17.03
CA HIS A 91 4.37 14.52 -18.36
C HIS A 91 3.39 15.33 -19.22
N PRO A 92 3.84 16.08 -20.25
CA PRO A 92 2.93 16.80 -21.11
C PRO A 92 2.19 15.79 -21.98
N VAL A 93 0.86 15.80 -21.89
CA VAL A 93 -0.05 15.14 -22.83
C VAL A 93 0.30 15.66 -24.23
N LEU A 94 1.00 14.85 -25.02
CA LEU A 94 1.25 15.17 -26.42
C LEU A 94 -0.10 15.17 -27.15
N PRO A 95 -0.49 16.26 -27.82
CA PRO A 95 -1.73 16.28 -28.58
C PRO A 95 -1.58 15.34 -29.79
N VAL A 96 -2.42 14.30 -29.84
CA VAL A 96 -2.61 13.47 -31.03
C VAL A 96 -3.22 14.36 -32.11
N ARG A 97 -2.42 14.71 -33.12
CA ARG A 97 -2.91 15.37 -34.33
C ARG A 97 -3.54 14.30 -35.24
N HIS A 98 -4.86 14.39 -35.42
CA HIS A 98 -5.59 13.73 -36.49
C HIS A 98 -5.47 14.52 -37.81
#